data_AF-A0A6V7J9Z2-F1
#
_entry.id   AF-A0A6V7J9Z2-F1
#
_cell.length_a   1.000
_cell.length_b   1.000
_cell.length_c   1.000
_cell.angle_alpha   90.00
_cell.angle_beta   90.00
_cell.angle_gamma   90.00
#
_symmetry.space_group_name_H-M   'P 1'
#
loop_
_entity.id
_entity.type
_entity.pdbx_description
1 polymer ?
#
loop_
_entity_poly.entity_id
_entity_poly.type
_entity_poly.pdbx_seq_one_letter_code
_entity_poly.pdbx_strand_id
1 'polypeptide(L)'
;LLTPLPLDTNIQAIKLNKSPILPYCTSCEFAGWGATEIHDEGTISLQWATLNIVRREHCPKSYEWHRDTEFCAFDFDMETCPLQ
;
A
#
# COMPACT_ATOMS: atom_id res chain seq x y z
N LEU A 1 3.40 22.25 -5.39
CA LEU A 1 3.32 22.55 -6.85
C LEU A 1 3.26 24.06 -7.00
N LEU A 2 4.13 24.64 -7.84
CA LEU A 2 4.16 26.09 -8.10
C LEU A 2 3.13 26.51 -9.17
N THR A 3 2.69 25.55 -10.00
CA THR A 3 1.61 25.70 -10.98
C THR A 3 0.68 24.49 -10.91
N PRO A 4 -0.64 24.65 -11.15
CA PRO A 4 -1.56 23.52 -11.25
C PRO A 4 -1.12 22.54 -12.34
N LEU A 5 -1.21 21.24 -12.04
CA LEU A 5 -0.89 20.19 -13.00
C LEU A 5 -2.12 19.96 -13.90
N PRO A 6 -2.01 20.11 -15.24
CA PRO A 6 -3.13 19.81 -16.13
C PRO A 6 -3.44 18.30 -16.09
N LEU A 7 -4.72 17.97 -16.00
CA LEU A 7 -5.18 16.58 -16.04
C LEU A 7 -5.33 16.12 -17.49
N ASP A 8 -4.99 14.87 -17.74
CA ASP A 8 -5.11 14.22 -19.05
C ASP A 8 -5.33 12.71 -18.90
N THR A 9 -5.07 11.93 -19.94
CA THR A 9 -5.22 10.47 -19.90
C THR A 9 -4.25 9.78 -18.92
N ASN A 10 -3.06 10.34 -18.71
CA ASN A 10 -2.00 9.79 -17.85
C ASN A 10 -1.94 10.45 -16.47
N ILE A 11 -2.51 11.64 -16.32
CA ILE A 11 -2.52 12.42 -15.08
C ILE A 11 -3.96 12.58 -14.61
N GLN A 12 -4.33 11.81 -13.59
CA GLN A 12 -5.68 11.84 -13.01
C GLN A 12 -5.59 11.82 -11.49
N ALA A 13 -6.54 12.48 -10.82
CA ALA A 13 -6.64 12.46 -9.37
C ALA A 13 -7.30 11.15 -8.89
N ILE A 14 -6.83 10.63 -7.75
CA ILE A 14 -7.49 9.52 -7.07
C ILE A 14 -8.74 10.00 -6.34
N LYS A 15 -9.78 9.16 -6.32
CA LYS A 15 -11.01 9.45 -5.57
C LYS A 15 -10.77 9.22 -4.08
N LEU A 16 -11.26 10.14 -3.26
CA LEU A 16 -11.24 9.99 -1.81
C LEU A 16 -12.44 9.16 -1.34
N ASN A 17 -12.18 8.23 -0.44
CA ASN A 17 -13.24 7.47 0.23
C ASN A 17 -14.00 8.37 1.21
N LYS A 18 -15.33 8.17 1.28
CA LYS A 18 -16.19 8.87 2.25
C LYS A 18 -16.13 8.26 3.65
N SER A 19 -15.77 6.98 3.74
CA SER A 19 -15.61 6.24 4.99
C SER A 19 -14.12 5.95 5.21
N PRO A 20 -13.59 6.16 6.43
CA PRO A 20 -12.20 5.82 6.76
C PRO A 20 -12.00 4.31 6.94
N ILE A 21 -13.08 3.54 7.11
CA ILE A 21 -13.01 2.09 7.35
C ILE A 21 -13.26 1.37 6.03
N LEU A 22 -12.28 0.55 5.63
CA LEU A 22 -12.40 -0.41 4.54
C LEU A 22 -12.88 -1.76 5.08
N PRO A 23 -13.75 -2.49 4.36
CA PRO A 23 -14.15 -3.84 4.75
C PRO A 23 -12.95 -4.80 4.83
N TYR A 24 -13.05 -5.80 5.71
CA TYR A 24 -12.05 -6.88 5.77
C TYR A 24 -11.98 -7.66 4.46
N CYS A 25 -10.78 -8.12 4.08
CA CYS A 25 -10.51 -8.77 2.79
C CYS A 25 -10.84 -7.90 1.57
N THR A 26 -10.89 -6.57 1.72
CA THR A 26 -10.92 -5.69 0.55
C THR A 26 -9.59 -5.81 -0.17
N SER A 27 -9.64 -6.25 -1.43
CA SER A 27 -8.48 -6.28 -2.31
C SER A 27 -8.14 -4.86 -2.76
N CYS A 28 -6.89 -4.48 -2.61
CA CYS A 28 -6.35 -3.17 -2.93
C CYS A 28 -5.10 -3.33 -3.80
N GLU A 29 -4.88 -2.38 -4.71
CA GLU A 29 -3.66 -2.31 -5.50
C GLU A 29 -2.70 -1.30 -4.88
N PHE A 30 -1.45 -1.72 -4.72
CA PHE A 30 -0.33 -0.83 -4.38
C PHE A 30 0.56 -0.70 -5.61
N ALA A 31 1.04 0.51 -5.91
CA ALA A 31 1.95 0.75 -7.02
C ALA A 31 3.11 1.66 -6.58
N GLY A 32 4.31 1.39 -7.10
CA GLY A 32 5.50 2.16 -6.76
C GLY A 32 6.74 1.77 -7.55
N TRP A 33 7.81 2.54 -7.35
CA TRP A 33 9.13 2.35 -7.95
C TRP A 33 10.18 1.88 -6.93
N GLY A 34 9.72 1.35 -5.78
CA GLY A 34 10.60 0.88 -4.72
C GLY A 34 11.45 -0.33 -5.12
N ALA A 35 12.42 -0.67 -4.27
CA ALA A 35 13.24 -1.86 -4.40
C ALA A 35 12.36 -3.12 -4.44
N THR A 36 12.64 -4.02 -5.38
CA THR A 36 11.98 -5.33 -5.47
C THR A 36 12.72 -6.41 -4.70
N GLU A 37 13.98 -6.12 -4.31
CA GLU A 37 14.85 -7.00 -3.54
C GLU A 37 15.53 -6.22 -2.41
N ILE A 38 16.03 -6.94 -1.40
CA ILE A 38 16.74 -6.32 -0.27
C ILE A 38 18.08 -5.75 -0.79
N HIS A 39 18.37 -4.49 -0.44
CA HIS A 39 19.57 -3.74 -0.85
C HIS A 39 19.63 -3.27 -2.30
N ASP A 40 18.51 -3.32 -3.03
CA ASP A 40 18.41 -2.73 -4.36
C ASP A 40 18.02 -1.23 -4.30
N GLU A 41 18.37 -0.47 -5.35
CA GLU A 41 18.15 0.98 -5.43
C GLU A 41 16.72 1.35 -5.90
N GLY A 42 15.93 0.37 -6.31
CA GLY A 42 14.60 0.59 -6.88
C GLY A 42 14.55 0.37 -8.38
N THR A 43 13.34 0.44 -8.93
CA THR A 43 13.09 0.08 -10.33
C THR A 43 12.67 1.28 -11.15
N ILE A 44 13.13 1.31 -12.41
CA ILE A 44 12.79 2.38 -13.38
C ILE A 44 11.35 2.23 -13.91
N SER A 45 10.79 1.03 -13.83
CA SER A 45 9.46 0.71 -14.34
C SER A 45 8.47 0.62 -13.19
N LEU A 46 7.33 1.31 -13.29
CA LEU A 46 6.28 1.24 -12.26
C LEU A 46 5.86 -0.22 -12.04
N GLN A 47 5.97 -0.68 -10.80
CA GLN A 47 5.48 -1.99 -10.38
C GLN A 47 4.18 -1.83 -9.60
N TRP A 48 3.42 -2.91 -9.52
CA TRP A 48 2.20 -2.97 -8.73
C TRP A 48 1.99 -4.37 -8.15
N ALA A 49 1.26 -4.43 -7.04
CA ALA A 49 0.90 -5.67 -6.35
C ALA A 49 -0.51 -5.55 -5.77
N THR A 50 -1.16 -6.71 -5.60
CA THR A 50 -2.48 -6.82 -4.98
C THR A 50 -2.32 -7.24 -3.54
N LEU A 51 -2.88 -6.48 -2.61
CA LEU A 51 -2.87 -6.76 -1.17
C LEU A 51 -4.31 -6.80 -0.63
N ASN A 52 -4.54 -7.54 0.44
CA ASN A 52 -5.83 -7.59 1.10
C ASN A 52 -5.80 -6.83 2.43
N ILE A 53 -6.83 -6.05 2.72
CA ILE A 53 -6.98 -5.38 4.02
C ILE A 53 -7.12 -6.42 5.14
N VAL A 54 -6.25 -6.31 6.14
CA VAL A 54 -6.21 -7.17 7.32
C VAL A 54 -6.86 -6.46 8.50
N ARG A 55 -7.61 -7.20 9.33
CA ARG A 55 -8.17 -6.61 10.54
C ARG A 55 -7.06 -6.28 11.52
N ARG A 56 -7.24 -5.20 12.29
CA ARG A 56 -6.25 -4.75 13.27
C ARG A 56 -5.84 -5.85 14.26
N GLU A 57 -6.79 -6.67 14.72
CA GLU A 57 -6.49 -7.78 15.64
C GLU A 57 -5.62 -8.89 15.04
N HIS A 58 -5.52 -8.96 13.71
CA HIS A 58 -4.68 -9.89 12.95
C HIS A 58 -3.40 -9.23 12.41
N CYS A 59 -3.21 -7.92 12.60
CA CYS A 59 -1.92 -7.29 12.33
C CYS A 59 -0.84 -7.93 13.24
N PRO A 60 0.39 -8.15 12.74
CA PRO A 60 1.48 -8.66 13.56
C PRO A 60 1.66 -7.81 14.83
N LYS A 61 1.58 -8.47 15.99
CA LYS A 61 1.70 -7.85 17.32
C LYS A 61 3.12 -7.42 17.67
N SER A 62 4.11 -7.81 16.86
CA SER A 62 5.51 -7.40 17.02
C SER A 62 5.71 -5.89 16.87
N TYR A 63 4.75 -5.18 16.28
CA TYR A 63 4.72 -3.73 16.23
C TYR A 63 3.86 -3.21 17.39
N GLU A 64 4.47 -2.86 18.52
CA GLU A 64 3.80 -2.22 19.68
C GLU A 64 3.21 -0.83 19.35
N TRP A 65 3.28 -0.37 18.10
CA TRP A 65 3.04 1.03 17.70
C TRP A 65 1.88 1.24 16.72
N HIS A 66 0.93 0.31 16.62
CA HIS A 66 -0.26 0.54 15.79
C HIS A 66 -1.05 1.73 16.30
N ARG A 67 -1.06 2.83 15.54
CA ARG A 67 -1.91 4.00 15.83
C ARG A 67 -3.31 3.77 15.28
N ASP A 68 -4.29 4.47 15.83
CA ASP A 68 -5.66 4.42 15.33
C ASP A 68 -5.82 4.90 13.87
N THR A 69 -4.81 5.60 13.35
CA THR A 69 -4.74 6.15 12.00
C THR A 69 -4.11 5.21 10.97
N GLU A 70 -3.77 3.97 11.36
CA GLU A 70 -3.07 3.00 10.51
C GLU A 70 -3.92 1.72 10.32
N PHE A 71 -3.68 1.04 9.20
CA PHE A 71 -4.24 -0.26 8.86
C PHE A 71 -3.17 -1.15 8.22
N CYS A 72 -3.38 -2.47 8.27
CA CYS A 72 -2.49 -3.43 7.62
C CYS A 72 -3.10 -3.94 6.32
N ALA A 73 -2.25 -4.16 5.33
CA ALA A 73 -2.59 -4.88 4.12
C ALA A 73 -1.52 -5.94 3.88
N PHE A 74 -1.93 -7.15 3.48
CA PHE A 74 -1.04 -8.28 3.27
C PHE A 74 -1.57 -9.16 2.14
N ASP A 75 -0.67 -9.86 1.47
CA ASP A 75 -1.01 -10.90 0.50
C ASP A 75 -0.50 -12.25 1.01
N PHE A 76 -1.38 -13.25 1.07
CA PHE A 76 -1.04 -14.58 1.54
C PHE A 76 -0.17 -15.36 0.54
N ASP A 77 -0.15 -14.95 -0.74
CA ASP A 77 0.59 -15.62 -1.81
C ASP A 77 1.93 -14.94 -2.15
N MET A 78 2.18 -13.72 -1.67
CA MET A 78 3.47 -13.04 -1.73
C MET A 78 4.09 -13.00 -0.33
N GLU A 79 5.07 -13.88 -0.07
CA GLU A 79 5.98 -13.74 1.07
C GLU A 79 6.73 -12.39 0.97
N THR A 80 6.11 -11.31 1.44
CA THR A 80 6.80 -10.08 1.78
C THR A 80 7.56 -10.37 3.07
N CYS A 81 8.83 -10.74 2.90
CA CYS A 81 9.76 -11.24 3.92
C CYS A 81 9.52 -10.66 5.33
N PRO A 82 9.05 -11.47 6.31
CA PRO A 82 9.23 -11.13 7.71
C PRO A 82 10.70 -11.34 8.10
N LEU A 83 11.31 -10.29 8.63
CA LEU A 83 12.63 -10.34 9.28
C LEU A 83 12.60 -11.39 10.41
N GLN A 84 13.53 -12.35 10.34
CA GLN A 84 14.00 -13.12 11.51
C GLN A 84 15.05 -12.33 12.28
#